data_AF-Q8WF51-F1
#
_entry.id   AF-Q8WF51-F1
#
_cell.length_a   1.000
_cell.length_b   1.000
_cell.length_c   1.000
_cell.angle_alpha   90.00
_cell.angle_beta   90.00
_cell.angle_gamma   90.00
#
_symmetry.space_group_name_H-M   'P 1'
#
loop_
_entity.id
_entity.type
_entity.pdbx_description
1 polymer ?
#
loop_
_entity_poly.entity_id
_entity_poly.type
_entity_poly.pdbx_seq_one_letter_code
_entity_poly.pdbx_strand_id
1 'polypeptide(L)'
;MVFGTALCVVLLSTLLLMISLMVSQKCRFEKDKLTSFECGFDSMSSSRMPFSLRFFLLALLFMVFDLEMILLFPYVFSVASVKIKMGVVSKIWSFVFLVVLIVGLFHELNEGTLDWNKD
;
A
#
# COMPACT_ATOMS: atom_id res chain seq x y z
N MET A 1 -1.39 -25.21 9.59
CA MET A 1 -0.70 -24.41 10.62
C MET A 1 -1.00 -22.92 10.47
N VAL A 2 -0.75 -22.31 9.30
CA VAL A 2 -0.97 -20.87 9.03
C VAL A 2 -2.42 -20.40 9.25
N PHE A 3 -3.42 -21.18 8.81
CA PHE A 3 -4.83 -20.83 9.03
C PHE A 3 -5.23 -20.81 10.51
N GLY A 4 -4.69 -21.73 11.31
CA GLY A 4 -4.96 -21.78 12.75
C GLY A 4 -4.37 -20.59 13.48
N THR A 5 -3.12 -20.22 13.16
CA THR A 5 -2.47 -19.05 13.74
C THR A 5 -3.17 -17.74 13.35
N ALA A 6 -3.65 -17.62 12.10
CA ALA A 6 -4.40 -16.44 11.66
C ALA A 6 -5.73 -16.29 12.43
N LEU A 7 -6.45 -17.39 12.63
CA LEU A 7 -7.69 -17.39 13.41
C LEU A 7 -7.44 -16.97 14.86
N CYS A 8 -6.38 -17.48 15.50
CA CYS A 8 -6.02 -17.11 16.86
C CYS A 8 -5.71 -15.60 17.00
N VAL A 9 -5.02 -14.99 16.02
CA VAL A 9 -4.70 -13.55 16.04
C VAL A 9 -5.97 -12.70 15.95
N VAL A 10 -6.89 -13.05 15.04
CA VAL A 10 -8.16 -12.33 14.90
C VAL A 10 -8.98 -12.43 16.19
N LEU A 11 -9.12 -13.64 16.75
CA LEU A 11 -9.86 -13.85 18.01
C LEU A 11 -9.25 -13.08 19.18
N LEU A 12 -7.91 -13.06 19.28
CA LEU A 12 -7.24 -12.31 20.34
C LEU A 12 -7.46 -10.80 20.18
N SER A 13 -7.34 -10.27 18.96
CA SER A 13 -7.52 -8.84 18.69
C SER A 13 -8.93 -8.34 18.99
N THR A 14 -9.96 -9.13 18.64
CA THR A 14 -11.36 -8.78 18.92
C THR A 14 -11.67 -8.88 20.41
N LEU A 15 -11.14 -9.89 21.10
CA LEU A 15 -11.29 -10.03 22.54
C LEU A 15 -10.67 -8.83 23.29
N LEU A 16 -9.47 -8.40 22.91
CA LEU A 16 -8.83 -7.21 23.48
C LEU A 16 -9.66 -5.94 23.23
N LEU A 17 -10.22 -5.77 22.03
CA LEU A 17 -11.13 -4.66 21.74
C LEU A 17 -12.38 -4.69 22.63
N MET A 18 -13.01 -5.86 22.80
CA MET A 18 -14.20 -6.00 23.65
C MET A 18 -13.90 -5.67 25.12
N ILE A 19 -12.78 -6.15 25.65
CA ILE A 19 -12.34 -5.80 27.01
C ILE A 19 -12.10 -4.29 27.13
N SER A 20 -11.45 -3.66 26.13
CA SER A 20 -11.19 -2.21 26.14
C SER A 20 -12.49 -1.39 26.16
N LEU A 21 -13.52 -1.82 25.44
CA LEU A 21 -14.83 -1.19 25.43
C LEU A 21 -15.58 -1.40 26.75
N MET A 22 -15.46 -2.59 27.36
CA MET A 22 -16.08 -2.88 28.66
C MET A 22 -15.45 -2.13 29.83
N VAL A 23 -14.12 -1.95 29.81
CA VAL A 23 -13.38 -1.21 30.85
C VAL A 23 -13.49 0.31 30.69
N SER A 24 -13.84 0.80 29.51
CA SER A 24 -13.88 2.23 29.22
C SER A 24 -14.87 2.99 30.13
N GLN A 25 -14.32 3.86 30.97
CA GLN A 25 -15.09 4.66 31.93
C GLN A 25 -15.73 5.92 31.31
N LYS A 26 -15.34 6.30 30.09
CA LYS A 26 -15.74 7.58 29.45
C LYS A 26 -16.73 7.36 28.30
N CYS A 27 -17.92 6.84 28.62
CA CYS A 27 -19.05 6.75 27.67
C CYS A 27 -19.97 7.98 27.67
N ARG A 28 -19.53 9.13 28.23
CA ARG A 28 -20.32 10.37 28.18
C ARG A 28 -20.06 11.08 26.86
N PHE A 29 -21.11 11.23 26.07
CA PHE A 29 -21.12 11.96 24.81
C PHE A 29 -21.13 13.46 25.08
N GLU A 30 -19.95 14.06 25.26
CA GLU A 30 -19.77 15.51 25.29
C GLU A 30 -19.54 16.02 23.86
N LYS A 31 -20.22 17.11 23.48
CA LYS A 31 -20.15 17.67 22.12
C LYS A 31 -18.71 17.97 21.69
N ASP A 32 -17.90 18.54 22.58
CA ASP A 32 -16.52 18.95 22.29
C ASP A 32 -15.57 17.75 22.11
N LYS A 33 -15.95 16.56 22.59
CA LYS A 33 -15.22 15.30 22.32
C LYS A 33 -15.65 14.63 21.01
N LEU A 34 -16.79 15.05 20.47
CA LEU A 34 -17.37 14.52 19.23
C LEU A 34 -17.04 15.38 18.00
N THR A 35 -16.53 16.61 18.21
CA THR A 35 -16.04 17.47 17.14
C THR A 35 -14.63 17.07 16.69
N SER A 36 -14.27 17.45 15.47
CA SER A 36 -12.92 17.20 14.94
C SER A 36 -11.88 18.02 15.71
N PHE A 37 -10.76 17.39 16.04
CA PHE A 37 -9.66 18.06 16.73
C PHE A 37 -8.82 18.88 15.74
N GLU A 38 -8.87 20.21 15.85
CA GLU A 38 -8.02 21.13 15.09
C GLU A 38 -7.25 22.04 16.05
N CYS A 39 -6.41 21.43 16.92
CA CYS A 39 -5.62 22.13 17.95
C CYS A 39 -6.46 22.98 18.93
N GLY A 40 -7.72 22.60 19.17
CA GLY A 40 -8.65 23.32 20.04
C GLY A 40 -9.45 24.43 19.35
N PHE A 41 -9.34 24.56 18.03
CA PHE A 41 -10.15 25.45 17.21
C PHE A 41 -11.28 24.68 16.52
N ASP A 42 -12.33 25.42 16.15
CA ASP A 42 -13.37 24.90 15.26
C ASP A 42 -12.80 24.67 13.86
N SER A 43 -13.26 23.59 13.20
CA SER A 43 -12.71 23.23 11.91
C SER A 43 -13.02 24.29 10.85
N MET A 44 -11.98 24.89 10.26
CA MET A 44 -12.11 26.00 9.31
C MET A 44 -12.67 25.56 7.94
N SER A 45 -12.46 24.30 7.58
CA SER A 45 -12.93 23.72 6.33
C SER A 45 -13.18 22.21 6.47
N SER A 46 -13.86 21.62 5.50
CA SER A 46 -14.03 20.17 5.49
C SER A 46 -12.68 19.47 5.33
N SER A 47 -12.47 18.36 6.04
CA SER A 47 -11.29 17.50 5.86
C SER A 47 -11.18 16.85 4.46
N ARG A 48 -12.21 16.97 3.63
CA ARG A 48 -12.29 16.41 2.27
C ARG A 48 -11.93 17.42 1.17
N MET A 49 -10.95 18.26 1.45
CA MET A 49 -10.38 19.17 0.45
C MET A 49 -9.60 18.36 -0.61
N PRO A 50 -9.58 18.80 -1.87
CA PRO A 50 -8.77 18.15 -2.90
C PRO A 50 -7.31 18.14 -2.46
N PHE A 51 -6.77 16.95 -2.37
CA PHE A 51 -5.38 16.71 -2.01
C PHE A 51 -4.48 16.89 -3.24
N SER A 52 -3.17 17.03 -3.04
CA SER A 52 -2.27 17.30 -4.16
C SER A 52 -2.19 16.11 -5.13
N LEU A 53 -2.24 16.42 -6.43
CA LEU A 53 -2.21 15.43 -7.51
C LEU A 53 -0.94 14.58 -7.52
N ARG A 54 0.13 15.04 -6.87
CA ARG A 54 1.41 14.31 -6.76
C ARG A 54 1.23 12.95 -6.06
N PHE A 55 0.45 12.89 -5.00
CA PHE A 55 0.18 11.62 -4.32
C PHE A 55 -0.71 10.68 -5.12
N PHE A 56 -1.61 11.24 -5.94
CA PHE A 56 -2.40 10.45 -6.87
C PHE A 56 -1.52 9.80 -7.94
N LEU A 57 -0.58 10.54 -8.53
CA LEU A 57 0.37 10.01 -9.51
C LEU A 57 1.26 8.92 -8.89
N LEU A 58 1.74 9.11 -7.66
CA LEU A 58 2.50 8.08 -6.94
C LEU A 58 1.69 6.80 -6.73
N ALA A 59 0.41 6.91 -6.36
CA ALA A 59 -0.47 5.76 -6.19
C ALA A 59 -0.73 5.02 -7.52
N LEU A 60 -0.88 5.76 -8.61
CA LEU A 60 -1.06 5.19 -9.95
C LEU A 60 0.21 4.48 -10.42
N LEU A 61 1.39 5.07 -10.22
CA LEU A 61 2.67 4.42 -10.53
C LEU A 61 2.87 3.14 -9.71
N PHE A 62 2.58 3.18 -8.41
CA PHE A 62 2.64 2.00 -7.55
C PHE A 62 1.70 0.90 -8.05
N MET A 63 0.48 1.25 -8.45
CA MET A 63 -0.50 0.28 -8.96
C MET A 63 -0.01 -0.40 -10.24
N VAL A 64 0.57 0.34 -11.18
CA VAL A 64 1.12 -0.24 -12.42
C VAL A 64 2.30 -1.15 -12.12
N PHE A 65 3.24 -0.70 -11.28
CA PHE A 65 4.40 -1.49 -10.90
C PHE A 65 4.02 -2.78 -10.15
N ASP A 66 3.00 -2.73 -9.30
CA ASP A 66 2.50 -3.92 -8.58
C ASP A 66 1.87 -4.95 -9.56
N LEU A 67 1.13 -4.48 -10.57
CA LEU A 67 0.61 -5.35 -11.64
C LEU A 67 1.75 -5.99 -12.44
N GLU A 68 2.81 -5.25 -12.74
CA GLU A 68 3.98 -5.77 -13.46
C GLU A 68 4.75 -6.82 -12.64
N MET A 69 4.83 -6.64 -11.32
CA MET A 69 5.42 -7.63 -10.41
C MET A 69 4.61 -8.93 -10.36
N ILE A 70 3.27 -8.84 -10.39
CA ILE A 70 2.40 -10.02 -10.50
C ILE A 70 2.66 -10.79 -11.80
N LEU A 71 2.90 -10.10 -12.91
CA LEU A 71 3.24 -10.73 -14.20
C LEU A 71 4.62 -11.42 -14.18
N LEU A 72 5.57 -10.91 -13.40
CA LEU A 72 6.91 -11.48 -13.26
C LEU A 72 6.95 -12.68 -12.29
N PHE A 73 6.00 -12.77 -11.36
CA PHE A 73 5.96 -13.80 -10.32
C PHE A 73 5.98 -15.26 -10.85
N PRO A 74 5.20 -15.66 -11.88
CA PRO A 74 5.23 -17.02 -12.42
C PRO A 74 6.59 -17.42 -13.00
N TYR A 75 7.30 -16.46 -13.61
CA TYR A 75 8.64 -16.69 -14.13
C TYR A 75 9.64 -16.94 -13.00
N VAL A 76 9.63 -16.12 -11.95
CA VAL A 76 10.50 -16.32 -10.78
C VAL A 76 10.20 -17.65 -10.08
N PHE A 77 8.92 -17.98 -9.89
CA PHE A 77 8.50 -19.23 -9.24
C PHE A 77 8.95 -20.47 -10.03
N SER A 78 8.83 -20.45 -11.37
CA SER A 78 9.23 -21.58 -12.21
C SER A 78 10.75 -21.79 -12.25
N VAL A 79 11.55 -20.72 -12.23
CA VAL A 79 13.02 -20.82 -12.14
C VAL A 79 13.45 -21.27 -10.74
N ALA A 80 12.91 -20.67 -9.68
CA ALA A 80 13.36 -20.86 -8.30
C ALA A 80 12.87 -22.17 -7.67
N SER A 81 11.58 -22.50 -7.83
CA SER A 81 10.95 -23.62 -7.12
C SER A 81 10.93 -24.91 -7.94
N VAL A 82 10.67 -24.82 -9.24
CA VAL A 82 10.47 -26.02 -10.08
C VAL A 82 11.74 -26.44 -10.83
N LYS A 83 12.78 -25.59 -10.86
CA LYS A 83 14.03 -25.80 -11.62
C LYS A 83 13.78 -26.26 -13.07
N ILE A 84 12.70 -25.78 -13.68
CA ILE A 84 12.41 -26.08 -15.08
C ILE A 84 13.50 -25.39 -15.91
N LYS A 85 14.16 -26.13 -16.80
CA LYS A 85 15.04 -25.53 -17.80
C LYS A 85 14.16 -24.72 -18.77
N MET A 86 13.93 -23.45 -18.47
CA MET A 86 13.27 -22.55 -19.41
C MET A 86 14.12 -22.40 -20.66
N GLY A 87 13.44 -22.45 -21.81
CA GLY A 87 14.05 -22.15 -23.09
C GLY A 87 14.69 -20.76 -23.11
N VAL A 88 15.72 -20.60 -23.93
CA VAL A 88 16.45 -19.33 -24.09
C VAL A 88 15.50 -18.17 -24.40
N VAL A 89 14.43 -18.44 -25.15
CA VAL A 89 13.38 -17.49 -25.50
C VAL A 89 12.68 -16.88 -24.27
N SER A 90 12.29 -17.70 -23.29
CA SER A 90 11.59 -17.20 -22.08
C SER A 90 12.51 -16.33 -21.22
N LYS A 91 13.80 -16.68 -21.14
CA LYS A 91 14.80 -15.85 -20.44
C LYS A 91 14.96 -14.49 -21.11
N ILE A 92 15.04 -14.46 -22.44
CA ILE A 92 15.14 -13.21 -23.21
C ILE A 92 13.90 -12.33 -22.94
N TRP A 93 12.69 -12.88 -23.02
CA TRP A 93 11.47 -12.11 -22.74
C TRP A 93 11.40 -11.57 -21.31
N SER A 94 11.79 -12.36 -20.31
CA SER A 94 11.85 -11.86 -18.92
C SER A 94 12.87 -10.73 -18.75
N PHE A 95 13.99 -10.79 -19.46
CA PHE A 95 15.02 -9.76 -19.44
C PHE A 95 14.54 -8.48 -20.13
N VAL A 96 13.93 -8.60 -21.31
CA VAL A 96 13.30 -7.46 -22.00
C VAL A 96 12.24 -6.81 -21.12
N PHE A 97 11.40 -7.62 -20.46
CA PHE A 97 10.40 -7.12 -19.53
C PHE A 97 11.03 -6.31 -18.39
N LEU A 98 12.09 -6.83 -17.74
CA LEU A 98 12.84 -6.09 -16.71
C LEU A 98 13.45 -4.78 -17.24
N VAL A 99 13.99 -4.77 -18.46
CA VAL A 99 14.53 -3.55 -19.07
C VAL A 99 13.43 -2.52 -19.26
N VAL A 100 12.24 -2.93 -19.72
CA VAL A 100 11.09 -2.02 -19.87
C VAL A 100 10.70 -1.40 -18.52
N LEU A 101 10.67 -2.17 -17.43
CA LEU A 101 10.39 -1.64 -16.08
C LEU A 101 11.41 -0.57 -15.66
N ILE A 102 12.70 -0.84 -15.88
CA ILE A 102 13.78 0.07 -15.51
C ILE A 102 13.69 1.36 -16.35
N VAL A 103 13.46 1.25 -17.66
CA VAL A 103 13.32 2.41 -18.54
C VAL A 103 12.08 3.23 -18.19
N GLY A 104 10.95 2.59 -17.90
CA GLY A 104 9.73 3.27 -17.45
C GLY A 104 9.94 4.05 -16.16
N LEU A 105 10.65 3.46 -15.20
CA LEU A 105 11.01 4.15 -13.96
C LEU A 105 11.93 5.35 -14.19
N PHE A 106 12.94 5.21 -15.07
CA PHE A 106 13.82 6.34 -15.42
C PHE A 106 13.07 7.46 -16.13
N HIS A 107 12.10 7.13 -16.99
CA HIS A 107 11.25 8.12 -17.64
C HIS A 107 10.47 8.93 -16.60
N GLU A 108 9.81 8.27 -15.65
CA GLU A 108 9.05 8.97 -14.60
C GLU A 108 9.93 9.80 -13.67
N LEU A 109 11.15 9.32 -13.36
CA LEU A 109 12.13 10.10 -12.59
C LEU A 109 12.52 11.39 -13.31
N ASN A 110 12.68 11.34 -14.63
CA ASN A 110 13.02 12.52 -15.43
C ASN A 110 11.88 13.54 -15.54
N GLU A 111 10.62 13.08 -15.48
CA GLU A 111 9.43 13.95 -15.42
C GLU A 111 9.27 14.64 -14.05
N GLY A 112 10.06 14.25 -13.05
CA GLY A 112 10.06 14.91 -11.74
C GLY A 112 8.82 14.62 -10.89
N THR A 113 7.97 13.67 -11.28
CA THR A 113 6.79 13.25 -10.50
C THR A 113 7.17 12.72 -9.11
N LEU A 114 8.39 12.21 -8.97
CA LEU A 114 8.95 11.62 -7.75
C LEU A 114 9.79 12.60 -6.91
N ASP A 115 10.06 13.81 -7.41
CA ASP A 115 10.83 14.82 -6.67
C ASP A 115 9.96 15.45 -5.59
N TRP A 116 10.38 15.31 -4.33
CA TRP A 116 9.62 15.88 -3.22
C TRP A 116 9.87 17.38 -3.00
N ASN A 117 10.90 17.98 -3.59
CA ASN A 117 11.24 19.38 -3.31
C ASN A 117 11.71 20.12 -4.56
N LYS A 118 10.85 21.00 -5.06
CA LYS A 118 11.18 22.32 -5.59
C LYS A 118 9.94 23.17 -5.32
N ASP A 119 10.02 23.89 -4.19
CA ASP A 119 9.18 25.00 -3.72
C ASP A 119 7.65 24.86 -3.83
#